data_AF-A0A453SNG3-F1
#
_entry.id   AF-A0A453SNG3-F1
#
_cell.length_a   1.000
_cell.length_b   1.000
_cell.length_c   1.000
_cell.angle_alpha   90.00
_cell.angle_beta   90.00
_cell.angle_gamma   90.00
#
_symmetry.space_group_name_H-M   'P 1'
#
loop_
_entity.id
_entity.type
_entity.pdbx_description
1 polymer ?
#
loop_
_entity_poly.entity_id
_entity_poly.type
_entity_poly.pdbx_seq_one_letter_code
_entity_poly.pdbx_strand_id
1 'polypeptide(L)'
;MPIRLHTFLSSARHVSNSSVFIFQFIAFHLSPLLIHLSYFVIVDVLGFAALMALKPSNPNYSPRYVDIFFLSTSAVTVTGLATIKMEDLSTSQVVILTL
;
A
#
# COMPACT_ATOMS: atom_id res chain seq x y z
N MET A 1 23.44 45.71 3.54
CA MET A 1 23.55 44.24 3.59
C MET A 1 22.50 43.49 2.70
N PRO A 2 22.21 43.86 1.43
CA PRO A 2 21.21 43.11 0.62
C PRO A 2 21.78 41.96 -0.24
N ILE A 3 23.10 41.95 -0.49
CA ILE A 3 23.72 41.08 -1.52
C ILE A 3 23.77 39.60 -1.08
N ARG A 4 23.83 39.32 0.22
CA ARG A 4 23.97 37.95 0.77
C ARG A 4 22.68 37.13 0.77
N LEU A 5 21.51 37.78 0.74
CA LEU A 5 20.22 37.09 0.75
C LEU A 5 19.91 36.47 -0.62
N HIS A 6 20.25 37.18 -1.70
CA HIS A 6 20.04 36.71 -3.08
C HIS A 6 20.90 35.47 -3.41
N THR A 7 22.14 35.44 -2.95
CA THR A 7 23.01 34.26 -3.08
C THR A 7 22.48 33.05 -2.31
N PHE A 8 21.82 33.27 -1.17
CA PHE A 8 21.26 32.20 -0.36
C PHE A 8 19.99 31.59 -0.99
N LEU A 9 19.09 32.43 -1.52
CA LEU A 9 17.92 31.98 -2.27
C LEU A 9 18.29 31.23 -3.57
N SER A 10 19.31 31.69 -4.28
CA SER A 10 19.81 31.00 -5.48
C SER A 10 20.45 29.66 -5.15
N SER A 11 21.19 29.58 -4.03
CA SER A 11 21.79 28.33 -3.55
C SER A 11 20.72 27.33 -3.11
N ALA A 12 19.70 27.78 -2.38
CA ALA A 12 18.56 26.96 -1.98
C ALA A 12 17.78 26.41 -3.20
N ARG A 13 17.58 27.23 -4.24
CA ARG A 13 17.00 26.78 -5.52
C ARG A 13 17.87 25.73 -6.22
N HIS A 14 19.19 25.88 -6.18
CA HIS A 14 20.10 24.94 -6.82
C HIS A 14 20.09 23.58 -6.12
N VAL A 15 20.07 23.57 -4.79
CA VAL A 15 19.93 22.34 -3.98
C VAL A 15 18.57 21.68 -4.22
N SER A 16 17.49 22.47 -4.28
CA SER A 16 16.14 21.98 -4.59
C SER A 16 16.07 21.35 -5.98
N ASN A 17 16.61 22.00 -7.02
CA ASN A 17 16.64 21.44 -8.37
C ASN A 17 17.45 20.13 -8.41
N SER A 18 18.61 20.10 -7.75
CA SER A 18 19.43 18.89 -7.68
C SER A 18 18.69 17.73 -6.99
N SER A 19 17.92 18.02 -5.95
CA SER A 19 17.07 17.02 -5.27
C SER A 19 15.99 16.46 -6.20
N VAL A 20 15.31 17.32 -6.97
CA VAL A 20 14.28 16.89 -7.94
C VAL A 20 14.86 15.96 -9.00
N PHE A 21 16.06 16.23 -9.52
CA PHE A 21 16.73 15.34 -10.46
C PHE A 21 17.03 13.95 -9.87
N ILE A 22 17.49 13.91 -8.61
CA ILE A 22 17.74 12.64 -7.92
C ILE A 22 16.43 11.88 -7.71
N PHE A 23 15.36 12.56 -7.28
CA PHE A 23 14.03 11.95 -7.15
C PHE A 23 13.49 11.44 -8.49
N GLN A 24 13.68 12.18 -9.57
CA GLN A 24 13.22 11.78 -10.90
C GLN A 24 14.04 10.61 -11.45
N PHE A 25 15.34 10.57 -11.19
CA PHE A 25 16.23 9.46 -11.56
C PHE A 25 15.88 8.18 -10.78
N ILE A 26 15.69 8.32 -9.47
CA ILE A 26 15.18 7.26 -8.58
C ILE A 26 13.82 6.79 -9.10
N ALA A 27 12.88 7.69 -9.37
CA ALA A 27 11.56 7.35 -9.90
C ALA A 27 11.64 6.65 -11.26
N PHE A 28 12.55 7.05 -12.15
CA PHE A 28 12.75 6.42 -13.47
C PHE A 28 13.34 5.02 -13.36
N HIS A 29 14.33 4.83 -12.48
CA HIS A 29 14.96 3.53 -12.26
C HIS A 29 14.07 2.57 -11.49
N LEU A 30 13.31 3.10 -10.52
CA LEU A 30 12.30 2.36 -9.77
C LEU A 30 10.98 2.29 -10.53
N SER A 31 10.81 2.92 -11.68
CA SER A 31 9.55 2.87 -12.46
C SER A 31 9.03 1.44 -12.66
N PRO A 32 9.83 0.46 -13.11
CA PRO A 32 9.33 -0.92 -13.22
C PRO A 32 8.95 -1.54 -11.87
N LEU A 33 9.69 -1.23 -10.80
CA LEU A 33 9.38 -1.71 -9.45
C LEU A 33 8.11 -1.03 -8.90
N LEU A 34 7.97 0.28 -9.05
CA LEU A 34 6.83 1.08 -8.65
C LEU A 34 5.58 0.66 -9.42
N ILE A 35 5.69 0.31 -10.70
CA ILE A 35 4.60 -0.26 -11.47
C ILE A 35 4.17 -1.60 -10.86
N HIS A 36 5.11 -2.51 -10.58
CA HIS A 36 4.81 -3.80 -9.96
C HIS A 36 4.23 -3.67 -8.55
N LEU A 37 4.77 -2.76 -7.75
CA LEU A 37 4.29 -2.42 -6.41
C LEU A 37 2.90 -1.79 -6.47
N SER A 38 2.66 -0.88 -7.41
CA SER A 38 1.34 -0.26 -7.61
C SER A 38 0.31 -1.29 -8.04
N TYR A 39 0.66 -2.21 -8.93
CA TYR A 39 -0.19 -3.32 -9.34
C TYR A 39 -0.54 -4.19 -8.13
N PHE A 40 0.46 -4.56 -7.34
CA PHE A 40 0.28 -5.34 -6.11
C PHE A 40 -0.65 -4.61 -5.11
N VAL A 41 -0.42 -3.32 -4.87
CA VAL A 41 -1.23 -2.49 -3.96
C VAL A 41 -2.67 -2.37 -4.47
N ILE A 42 -2.88 -2.18 -5.77
CA ILE A 42 -4.23 -2.10 -6.35
C ILE A 42 -4.98 -3.42 -6.17
N VAL A 43 -4.33 -4.56 -6.44
CA VAL A 43 -4.92 -5.89 -6.24
C VAL A 43 -5.25 -6.12 -4.77
N ASP A 44 -4.36 -5.74 -3.85
CA ASP A 44 -4.59 -5.88 -2.41
C ASP A 44 -5.73 -4.99 -1.89
N VAL A 45 -5.81 -3.73 -2.34
CA VAL A 45 -6.94 -2.85 -2.00
C VAL A 45 -8.26 -3.40 -2.54
N LEU A 46 -8.25 -3.99 -3.75
CA LEU A 46 -9.42 -4.63 -4.33
C LEU A 46 -9.84 -5.88 -3.54
N GLY A 47 -8.88 -6.71 -3.12
CA GLY A 47 -9.10 -7.87 -2.25
C GLY A 47 -9.66 -7.48 -0.88
N PHE A 48 -9.11 -6.44 -0.26
CA PHE A 48 -9.62 -5.86 0.98
C PHE A 48 -11.06 -5.35 0.84
N ALA A 49 -11.34 -4.60 -0.24
CA ALA A 49 -12.68 -4.09 -0.52
C ALA A 49 -13.68 -5.24 -0.75
N ALA A 50 -13.27 -6.29 -1.45
CA ALA A 50 -14.06 -7.49 -1.64
C ALA A 50 -14.35 -8.18 -0.30
N LEU A 51 -13.34 -8.43 0.53
CA LEU A 51 -13.50 -9.04 1.87
C LEU A 51 -14.41 -8.21 2.78
N MET A 52 -14.38 -6.88 2.66
CA MET A 52 -15.29 -5.97 3.37
C MET A 52 -16.73 -6.03 2.86
N ALA A 53 -16.94 -6.18 1.56
CA ALA A 53 -18.26 -6.32 0.95
C ALA A 53 -18.92 -7.65 1.32
N LEU A 54 -18.12 -8.68 1.61
CA LEU A 54 -18.62 -9.98 2.02
C LEU A 54 -19.10 -9.94 3.48
N LYS A 55 -20.37 -10.28 3.68
CA LYS A 55 -20.99 -10.35 5.01
C LYS A 55 -20.27 -11.41 5.86
N PRO A 56 -19.69 -11.05 7.02
CA PRO A 56 -19.04 -12.02 7.90
C PRO A 56 -20.06 -13.06 8.38
N SER A 57 -19.64 -14.32 8.45
CA SER A 57 -20.49 -15.46 8.83
C SER A 57 -21.05 -15.31 10.26
N ASN A 58 -20.30 -14.61 11.12
CA ASN A 58 -20.62 -14.44 12.52
C ASN A 58 -21.03 -12.98 12.82
N PRO A 59 -22.33 -12.68 13.07
CA PRO A 59 -22.79 -11.32 13.34
C PRO A 59 -22.31 -10.74 14.67
N ASN A 60 -21.77 -11.59 15.57
CA ASN A 60 -21.22 -11.18 16.87
C ASN A 60 -19.71 -10.88 16.83
N TYR A 61 -19.04 -11.16 15.71
CA TYR A 61 -17.62 -10.95 15.55
C TYR A 61 -17.37 -10.00 14.38
N SER A 62 -17.07 -8.73 14.68
CA SER A 62 -16.67 -7.74 13.70
C SER A 62 -15.13 -7.67 13.65
N PRO A 63 -14.47 -8.31 12.67
CA PRO A 63 -13.02 -8.22 12.53
C PRO A 63 -12.60 -6.75 12.31
N ARG A 64 -11.48 -6.34 12.91
CA ARG A 64 -11.00 -4.96 12.81
C ARG A 64 -10.55 -4.71 11.37
N TYR A 65 -10.83 -3.54 10.82
CA TYR A 65 -10.43 -3.18 9.44
C TYR A 65 -8.95 -3.47 9.13
N VAL A 66 -8.07 -3.25 10.10
CA VAL A 66 -6.64 -3.53 9.98
C VAL A 66 -6.31 -5.02 9.86
N ASP A 67 -7.11 -5.88 10.50
CA ASP A 67 -6.89 -7.33 10.47
C ASP A 67 -7.36 -7.90 9.13
N ILE A 68 -8.40 -7.32 8.55
CA ILE A 68 -8.91 -7.68 7.21
C ILE A 68 -7.96 -7.20 6.11
N PHE A 69 -7.37 -6.01 6.27
CA PHE A 69 -6.32 -5.53 5.38
C PHE A 69 -5.10 -6.45 5.43
N PHE A 70 -4.62 -6.78 6.64
CA PHE A 70 -3.50 -7.71 6.82
C PHE A 70 -3.78 -9.09 6.23
N LEU A 71 -5.02 -9.59 6.40
CA LEU A 71 -5.46 -10.85 5.80
C LEU A 71 -5.45 -10.81 4.27
N SER A 72 -5.94 -9.72 3.66
CA SER A 72 -5.87 -9.50 2.21
C SER A 72 -4.43 -9.49 1.72
N THR A 73 -3.57 -8.68 2.34
CA THR A 73 -2.17 -8.56 1.94
C THR A 73 -1.44 -9.89 2.06
N SER A 74 -1.76 -10.66 3.11
CA SER A 74 -1.20 -12.00 3.34
C SER A 74 -1.61 -13.01 2.28
N ALA A 75 -2.86 -12.96 1.81
CA ALA A 75 -3.35 -13.78 0.71
C ALA A 75 -2.69 -13.43 -0.62
N VAL A 76 -2.63 -12.13 -0.96
CA VAL A 76 -2.01 -11.66 -2.21
C VAL A 76 -0.50 -11.95 -2.22
N THR A 77 0.17 -11.87 -1.07
CA THR A 77 1.59 -12.27 -0.93
C THR A 77 1.80 -13.78 -0.80
N VAL A 78 0.74 -14.59 -0.72
CA VAL A 78 0.78 -16.04 -0.46
C VAL A 78 1.63 -16.38 0.77
N THR A 79 1.63 -15.49 1.78
CA THR A 79 2.40 -15.72 3.02
C THR A 79 1.70 -16.67 3.98
N GLY A 80 0.39 -16.88 3.82
CA GLY A 80 -0.40 -17.81 4.64
C GLY A 80 -0.55 -17.36 6.10
N LEU A 81 -0.20 -16.11 6.41
CA LEU A 81 -0.32 -15.53 7.74
C LEU A 81 -1.74 -15.00 7.96
N ALA A 82 -2.52 -15.61 8.83
CA ALA A 82 -3.85 -15.13 9.17
C ALA A 82 -3.91 -14.75 10.65
N THR A 83 -4.10 -13.45 10.93
CA THR A 83 -4.37 -12.97 12.29
C THR A 83 -5.82 -13.27 12.70
N ILE A 84 -6.72 -13.43 11.72
CA ILE A 84 -8.09 -13.86 11.90
C ILE A 84 -8.13 -15.39 11.83
N LYS A 85 -8.81 -16.04 12.78
CA LYS A 85 -8.99 -17.48 12.72
C LYS A 85 -9.90 -17.86 11.55
N MET A 86 -9.47 -18.85 10.76
CA MET A 86 -10.20 -19.35 9.59
C MET A 86 -11.60 -19.91 9.92
N GLU A 87 -11.90 -20.18 11.20
CA GLU A 87 -13.20 -20.65 11.69
C GLU A 87 -14.28 -19.56 11.77
N ASP A 88 -13.88 -18.28 11.82
CA ASP A 88 -14.78 -17.13 11.87
C ASP A 88 -15.05 -16.52 10.48
N LEU A 89 -14.35 -17.00 9.44
CA LEU A 89 -14.49 -16.53 8.07
C LEU A 89 -15.68 -17.20 7.37
N SER A 90 -16.41 -16.43 6.58
CA SER A 90 -17.47 -16.95 5.71
C SER A 90 -16.88 -17.78 4.57
N THR A 91 -17.56 -18.84 4.13
CA THR A 91 -17.15 -19.66 2.98
C THR A 91 -16.85 -18.81 1.74
N SER A 92 -17.60 -17.72 1.55
CA SER A 92 -17.37 -16.77 0.45
C SER A 92 -16.05 -15.97 0.63
N GLN A 93 -15.65 -15.65 1.86
CA GLN A 93 -14.39 -14.93 2.15
C GLN A 93 -13.18 -15.85 1.94
N VAL A 94 -13.30 -17.14 2.29
CA VAL A 94 -12.27 -18.15 2.05
C VAL A 94 -12.01 -18.34 0.56
N VAL A 95 -13.05 -18.31 -0.28
CA VAL A 95 -12.90 -18.41 -1.74
C VAL A 95 -12.12 -17.21 -2.31
N ILE A 96 -12.42 -15.98 -1.86
CA ILE A 96 -11.70 -14.78 -2.30
C ILE A 96 -10.27 -14.73 -1.76
N LEU A 97 -10.03 -15.29 -0.59
CA LEU A 97 -8.68 -15.43 -0.03
C LEU A 97 -7.81 -16.42 -0.83
N THR A 98 -8.44 -17.40 -1.48
CA THR A 98 -7.75 -18.48 -2.20
C THR A 98 -7.55 -18.16 -3.68
N LEU A 99 -8.37 -17.26 -4.25
CA LEU A 99 -8.28 -16.78 -5.63
C LEU A 99 -7.22 -15.69 -5.78
#